data_AF-A0A139CQ41-F1
#
_entry.id   AF-A0A139CQ41-F1
#
_cell.length_a   1.000
_cell.length_b   1.000
_cell.length_c   1.000
_cell.angle_alpha   90.00
_cell.angle_beta   90.00
_cell.angle_gamma   90.00
#
_symmetry.space_group_name_H-M   'P 1'
#
loop_
_entity.id
_entity.type
_entity.pdbx_description
1 polymer ?
#
loop_
_entity_poly.entity_id
_entity_poly.type
_entity_poly.pdbx_seq_one_letter_code
_entity_poly.pdbx_strand_id
1 'polypeptide(L)'
;MDSKIDIAVVHIICTSDHTFFAGDTMINNEDIQKLGKELKDILKMDTSPVAVRLVKSDEEIPEGIPHLDEKTRHCQMVDNVRRLGTQFYALPEDHQCKGGAAVMGLMEMN
;
A
#
# COMPACT_ATOMS: atom_id res chain seq x y z
N MET A 1 -23.80 5.48 -11.77
CA MET A 1 -23.74 4.07 -11.35
C MET A 1 -22.36 3.55 -11.69
N ASP A 2 -21.32 4.26 -11.24
CA ASP A 2 -20.77 4.24 -9.87
C ASP A 2 -19.93 2.98 -9.67
N SER A 3 -18.85 2.89 -10.44
CA SER A 3 -17.73 1.99 -10.16
C SER A 3 -16.94 2.61 -9.00
N LYS A 4 -17.52 2.59 -7.80
CA LYS A 4 -16.81 2.98 -6.60
C LYS A 4 -15.63 2.03 -6.43
N ILE A 5 -14.43 2.59 -6.35
CA ILE A 5 -13.23 1.88 -5.93
C ILE A 5 -13.36 1.81 -4.41
N ASP A 6 -13.94 0.74 -3.88
CA ASP A 6 -14.37 0.69 -2.49
C ASP A 6 -13.23 0.32 -1.51
N ILE A 7 -12.06 -0.14 -1.97
CA ILE A 7 -11.01 -0.69 -1.09
C ILE A 7 -9.59 -0.27 -1.54
N ALA A 8 -8.86 0.45 -0.69
CA ALA A 8 -7.43 0.73 -0.90
C ALA A 8 -6.58 -0.21 -0.05
N VAL A 9 -6.20 -1.35 -0.58
CA VAL A 9 -5.12 -2.10 0.06
C VAL A 9 -3.81 -1.30 -0.08
N VAL A 10 -3.49 -0.46 0.90
CA VAL A 10 -2.19 0.21 0.94
C VAL A 10 -1.18 -0.85 1.37
N HIS A 11 -0.78 -1.65 0.39
CA HIS A 11 0.10 -2.79 0.55
C HIS A 11 1.54 -2.34 0.69
N ILE A 12 1.81 -1.62 1.76
CA ILE A 12 3.12 -1.11 2.00
C ILE A 12 3.94 -2.27 2.52
N ILE A 13 4.99 -2.62 1.79
CA ILE A 13 5.95 -3.64 2.20
C ILE A 13 7.33 -3.08 1.93
N CYS A 14 8.19 -3.21 2.94
CA CYS A 14 9.61 -2.94 2.84
C CYS A 14 10.23 -3.96 1.88
N THR A 15 10.75 -3.51 0.72
CA THR A 15 11.28 -4.35 -0.37
C THR A 15 12.55 -5.14 -0.03
N SER A 16 12.93 -5.26 1.24
CA SER A 16 14.14 -5.96 1.66
C SER A 16 13.91 -7.32 2.32
N ASP A 17 12.76 -7.60 2.96
CA ASP A 17 12.67 -8.76 3.88
C ASP A 17 11.33 -9.52 3.94
N HIS A 18 10.31 -9.14 3.15
CA HIS A 18 8.98 -9.80 3.21
C HIS A 18 8.42 -10.15 1.83
N THR A 19 7.82 -11.34 1.73
CA THR A 19 7.20 -11.89 0.52
C THR A 19 6.00 -11.05 0.09
N PHE A 20 6.10 -10.45 -1.09
CA PHE A 20 5.02 -9.74 -1.76
C PHE A 20 3.98 -10.72 -2.36
N PHE A 21 2.73 -10.69 -1.89
CA PHE A 21 1.64 -11.45 -2.51
C PHE A 21 1.04 -10.64 -3.66
N ALA A 22 1.61 -10.79 -4.85
CA ALA A 22 1.05 -10.26 -6.09
C ALA A 22 -0.12 -11.13 -6.54
N GLY A 23 -1.36 -10.69 -6.28
CA GLY A 23 -2.51 -11.19 -7.04
C GLY A 23 -2.48 -10.60 -8.45
N ASP A 24 -2.37 -11.47 -9.46
CA ASP A 24 -2.73 -11.29 -10.87
C ASP A 24 -2.31 -10.00 -11.62
N THR A 25 -1.13 -9.45 -11.34
CA THR A 25 -0.49 -8.40 -12.17
C THR A 25 0.72 -8.93 -12.94
N MET A 26 0.99 -8.38 -14.14
CA MET A 26 2.06 -8.75 -15.07
C MET A 26 3.51 -8.58 -14.53
N ILE A 27 3.68 -8.29 -13.24
CA ILE A 27 4.97 -8.12 -12.56
C ILE A 27 4.96 -9.07 -11.36
N ASN A 28 5.93 -9.99 -11.32
CA ASN A 28 6.05 -10.95 -10.24
C ASN A 28 6.70 -10.31 -8.99
N ASN A 29 6.59 -10.98 -7.84
CA ASN A 29 7.16 -10.52 -6.58
C ASN A 29 8.68 -10.29 -6.65
N GLU A 30 9.41 -11.16 -7.32
CA GLU A 30 10.87 -11.09 -7.45
C GLU A 30 11.30 -9.80 -8.17
N ASP A 31 10.56 -9.41 -9.20
CA ASP A 31 10.78 -8.17 -9.95
C ASP A 31 10.53 -6.93 -9.08
N ILE A 32 9.49 -6.93 -8.24
CA ILE A 32 9.19 -5.82 -7.32
C ILE A 32 10.30 -5.66 -6.27
N GLN A 33 10.80 -6.77 -5.71
CA GLN A 33 11.92 -6.73 -4.78
C GLN A 33 13.19 -6.21 -5.46
N LYS A 34 13.48 -6.69 -6.67
CA LYS A 34 14.64 -6.25 -7.46
C LYS A 34 14.57 -4.76 -7.76
N LEU A 35 13.44 -4.27 -8.27
CA LEU A 35 13.23 -2.85 -8.58
C LEU A 35 13.32 -1.99 -7.32
N GLY A 36 12.75 -2.45 -6.20
CA GLY A 36 12.84 -1.77 -4.91
C GLY A 36 14.28 -1.63 -4.43
N LYS A 37 15.10 -2.67 -4.59
CA LYS A 37 16.53 -2.65 -4.30
C LYS A 37 17.29 -1.69 -5.22
N GLU A 38 17.06 -1.76 -6.52
CA GLU A 38 17.69 -0.85 -7.49
C GLU A 38 17.35 0.63 -7.18
N LEU A 39 16.08 0.94 -6.87
CA LEU A 39 15.65 2.26 -6.43
C LEU A 39 16.41 2.73 -5.19
N LYS A 40 16.51 1.88 -4.17
CA LYS A 40 17.23 2.18 -2.93
C LYS A 40 18.72 2.45 -3.19
N ASP A 41 19.34 1.63 -4.04
CA ASP A 41 20.76 1.70 -4.37
C ASP A 41 21.11 2.92 -5.24
N ILE A 42 20.24 3.28 -6.18
CA ILE A 42 20.41 4.44 -7.08
C ILE A 42 20.16 5.74 -6.32
N LEU A 43 19.05 5.82 -5.58
CA LEU A 43 18.64 7.04 -4.87
C LEU A 43 19.31 7.21 -3.50
N LYS A 44 20.13 6.23 -3.08
CA LYS A 44 20.84 6.22 -1.79
C LYS A 44 19.90 6.45 -0.60
N MET A 45 18.77 5.73 -0.60
CA MET A 45 17.76 5.87 0.44
C MET A 45 18.14 5.07 1.69
N ASP A 46 18.04 5.69 2.87
CA ASP A 46 18.28 5.02 4.16
C ASP A 46 17.23 3.93 4.46
N THR A 47 16.06 4.05 3.86
CA THR A 47 14.88 3.22 4.09
C THR A 47 14.38 2.62 2.79
N SER A 48 13.70 1.49 2.87
CA SER A 48 13.16 0.85 1.67
C SER A 48 11.93 1.59 1.13
N PRO A 49 11.73 1.59 -0.21
CA PRO A 49 10.53 2.15 -0.83
C PRO A 49 9.27 1.39 -0.41
N VAL A 50 8.14 2.07 -0.60
CA VAL A 50 6.81 1.67 -0.18
C VAL A 50 5.99 1.30 -1.41
N ALA A 51 5.56 0.04 -1.51
CA ALA A 51 4.59 -0.39 -2.52
C ALA A 51 3.16 -0.03 -2.10
N VAL A 52 2.27 0.23 -3.06
CA VAL A 52 0.84 0.48 -2.80
C VAL A 52 0.06 -0.20 -3.91
N ARG A 53 -0.95 -1.01 -3.57
CA ARG A 53 -1.76 -1.76 -4.54
C ARG A 53 -3.26 -1.53 -4.31
N LEU A 54 -3.87 -0.71 -5.15
CA LEU A 54 -5.32 -0.52 -5.09
C LEU A 54 -6.05 -1.74 -5.64
N VAL A 55 -7.12 -2.17 -4.97
CA VAL A 55 -7.96 -3.30 -5.36
C VAL A 55 -9.39 -2.84 -5.53
N LYS A 56 -10.22 -3.63 -6.22
CA LYS A 56 -11.62 -3.24 -6.46
C LYS A 56 -12.64 -3.98 -5.60
N SER A 57 -12.27 -5.13 -5.05
CA SER A 57 -13.14 -5.95 -4.21
C SER A 57 -12.36 -6.58 -3.05
N ASP A 58 -13.08 -6.97 -1.99
CA ASP A 58 -12.49 -7.58 -0.80
C ASP A 58 -11.85 -8.94 -1.13
N GLU A 59 -12.35 -9.61 -2.18
CA GLU A 59 -11.85 -10.89 -2.68
C GLU A 59 -10.42 -10.79 -3.25
N GLU A 60 -9.99 -9.59 -3.65
CA GLU A 60 -8.63 -9.34 -4.15
C GLU A 60 -7.64 -9.04 -3.01
N ILE A 61 -8.10 -8.95 -1.75
CA ILE A 61 -7.24 -8.74 -0.59
C ILE A 61 -6.51 -10.06 -0.29
N PRO A 62 -5.16 -10.08 -0.21
CA PRO A 62 -4.43 -11.31 0.04
C PRO A 62 -4.68 -11.84 1.45
N GLU A 63 -4.77 -13.17 1.57
CA GLU A 63 -4.94 -13.83 2.87
C GLU A 63 -3.76 -13.54 3.81
N GLY A 64 -4.05 -13.39 5.10
CA GLY A 64 -3.03 -13.20 6.15
C GLY A 64 -2.57 -11.75 6.35
N ILE A 65 -3.24 -10.78 5.72
CA ILE A 65 -2.94 -9.35 5.88
C ILE A 65 -3.94 -8.70 6.83
N PRO A 66 -3.48 -8.06 7.91
CA PRO A 66 -4.38 -7.46 8.88
C PRO A 66 -5.02 -6.18 8.32
N HIS A 67 -6.27 -5.93 8.73
CA HIS A 67 -6.92 -4.64 8.56
C HIS A 67 -6.24 -3.60 9.46
N LEU A 68 -6.26 -2.33 9.06
CA LEU A 68 -5.80 -1.26 9.92
C LEU A 68 -6.81 -1.01 11.05
N ASP A 69 -6.39 -1.21 12.30
CA ASP A 69 -7.28 -1.09 13.46
C ASP A 69 -7.70 0.36 13.77
N GLU A 70 -6.87 1.35 13.40
CA GLU A 70 -7.06 2.75 13.78
C GLU A 70 -7.06 3.71 12.59
N LYS A 71 -7.98 4.68 12.63
CA LYS A 71 -8.04 5.75 11.63
C LYS A 71 -6.77 6.58 11.66
N THR A 72 -5.99 6.51 10.58
CA THR A 72 -4.66 7.11 10.50
C THR A 72 -4.55 7.98 9.25
N ARG A 73 -3.59 8.91 9.21
CA ARG A 73 -3.32 9.69 8.00
C ARG A 73 -2.53 8.85 7.00
N HIS A 74 -2.83 8.96 5.71
CA HIS A 74 -2.08 8.26 4.65
C HIS A 74 -0.55 8.45 4.76
N CYS A 75 -0.08 9.67 5.03
CA CYS A 75 1.35 9.92 5.22
C CYS A 75 1.96 9.15 6.40
N GLN A 76 1.21 8.96 7.49
CA GLN A 76 1.64 8.16 8.63
C GLN A 76 1.60 6.67 8.29
N MET A 77 0.62 6.20 7.51
CA MET A 77 0.60 4.82 7.01
C MET A 77 1.89 4.52 6.24
N VAL A 78 2.25 5.38 5.28
CA VAL A 78 3.48 5.27 4.47
C VAL A 78 4.74 5.29 5.34
N ASP A 79 4.85 6.25 6.28
CA ASP A 79 6.04 6.35 7.13
C ASP A 79 6.17 5.19 8.12
N ASN A 80 5.05 4.73 8.70
CA ASN A 80 5.04 3.60 9.62
C ASN A 80 5.57 2.36 8.95
N VAL A 81 5.09 2.04 7.75
CA VAL A 81 5.59 0.83 7.08
C VAL A 81 7.03 0.98 6.63
N ARG A 82 7.39 2.14 6.07
CA ARG A 82 8.77 2.43 5.70
C ARG A 82 9.75 2.19 6.85
N ARG A 83 9.34 2.48 8.10
CA ARG A 83 10.17 2.34 9.31
C ARG A 83 10.07 0.98 9.99
N LEU A 84 8.86 0.43 10.08
CA LEU A 84 8.55 -0.76 10.88
C LEU A 84 8.51 -2.05 10.04
N GLY A 85 8.42 -1.93 8.72
CA GLY A 85 8.29 -3.10 7.83
C GLY A 85 6.94 -3.82 7.93
N THR A 86 5.93 -3.20 8.55
CA THR A 86 4.59 -3.77 8.74
C THR A 86 3.80 -3.82 7.43
N GLN A 87 2.83 -4.73 7.33
CA GLN A 87 1.88 -4.77 6.21
C GLN A 87 0.45 -4.71 6.74
N PHE A 88 -0.44 -4.01 6.05
CA PHE A 88 -1.86 -3.94 6.36
C PHE A 88 -2.66 -3.52 5.13
N TYR A 89 -3.98 -3.62 5.20
CA TYR A 89 -4.89 -2.97 4.27
C TYR A 89 -5.73 -1.91 4.98
N ALA A 90 -6.27 -0.95 4.23
CA ALA A 90 -7.10 0.12 4.76
C ALA A 90 -8.28 0.39 3.84
N LEU A 91 -9.41 0.77 4.39
CA LEU A 91 -10.57 1.21 3.64
C LEU A 91 -10.56 2.75 3.51
N PRO A 92 -11.36 3.32 2.59
CA PRO A 92 -11.51 4.76 2.49
C PRO A 92 -11.90 5.42 3.83
N GLU A 93 -12.64 4.70 4.68
CA GLU A 93 -13.08 5.16 5.99
C GLU A 93 -12.00 5.17 7.09
N ASP A 94 -10.92 4.43 6.91
CA ASP A 94 -9.77 4.41 7.83
C ASP A 94 -8.84 5.61 7.62
N HIS A 95 -9.04 6.34 6.53
CA HIS A 95 -8.28 7.53 6.23
C HIS A 95 -8.78 8.70 7.09
N GLN A 96 -8.01 9.04 8.13
CA GLN A 96 -8.31 10.19 8.98
C GLN A 96 -8.31 11.51 8.19
N CYS A 97 -7.47 11.62 7.17
CA CYS A 97 -7.36 12.78 6.30
C CYS A 97 -7.98 12.49 4.93
N LYS A 98 -9.06 13.20 4.58
CA LYS A 98 -9.69 13.13 3.25
C LYS A 98 -8.71 13.37 2.10
N GLY A 99 -7.76 14.29 2.30
CA GLY A 99 -6.72 14.56 1.29
C GLY A 99 -5.88 13.33 0.96
N GLY A 100 -5.62 12.46 1.94
CA GLY A 100 -4.89 11.20 1.74
C GLY A 100 -5.69 10.15 0.97
N ALA A 101 -6.99 10.06 1.21
CA ALA A 101 -7.87 9.19 0.44
C ALA A 101 -8.07 9.71 -1.00
N ALA A 102 -8.17 11.03 -1.17
CA ALA A 102 -8.41 11.65 -2.46
C ALA A 102 -7.22 11.55 -3.44
N VAL A 103 -5.98 11.73 -2.96
CA VAL A 103 -4.77 11.55 -3.80
C VAL A 103 -4.63 10.11 -4.33
N MET A 104 -5.18 9.13 -3.61
CA MET A 104 -5.22 7.74 -4.05
C MET A 104 -6.44 7.40 -4.93
N GLY A 105 -7.32 8.37 -5.19
CA GLY A 105 -8.52 8.16 -6.01
C GLY A 105 -9.65 7.38 -5.32
N LEU A 106 -9.64 7.31 -3.98
CA LEU A 106 -10.67 6.59 -3.22
C LEU A 106 -11.92 7.41 -2.94
N MET A 107 -11.78 8.74 -2.99
CA MET A 107 -12.87 9.67 -2.82
C MET A 107 -12.55 10.97 -3.53
N GLU A 108 -13.57 11.79 -3.75
CA GLU A 108 -13.36 13.16 -4.22
C GLU A 108 -12.89 14.07 -3.08
N MET A 109 -12.02 15.01 -3.41
CA MET A 109 -11.61 16.07 -2.49
C MET A 109 -12.70 17.16 -2.49
N ASN A 110 -13.64 17.06 -1.56
CA ASN A 110 -14.71 18.05 -1.32
C ASN A 110 -14.51 18.76 0.01
#